data_AF-A0A259IEH7-F1
#
_entry.id   AF-A0A259IEH7-F1
#
_cell.length_a   1.000
_cell.length_b   1.000
_cell.length_c   1.000
_cell.angle_alpha   90.00
_cell.angle_beta   90.00
_cell.angle_gamma   90.00
#
_symmetry.space_group_name_H-M   'P 1'
#
loop_
_entity.id
_entity.type
_entity.pdbx_description
1 polymer ?
#
loop_
_entity_poly.entity_id
_entity_poly.type
_entity_poly.pdbx_seq_one_letter_code
_entity_poly.pdbx_strand_id
1 'polypeptide(L)'
;LGHPVAQFKRGANLWRKREKVEEKVRGLQASYWIWQAHQQGVTEAKELLGKILENVSSPKNNDWFELATYAEKALNHHAEHKLDEEWILLCHRLIIANQFNLSKAELLLCEVGQLQHEHCVAVDIRRELPKILPRLIQIDTTQQRRSLLAAGKVFAGSESDLEGNLRQRRYRFDRVTEWLTATFSQDQTVA
;
A
#
# COMPACT_ATOMS: atom_id res chain seq x y z
N LEU A 1 -9.28 -28.73 5.65
CA LEU A 1 -8.22 -27.73 5.39
C LEU A 1 -8.03 -26.96 6.69
N GLY A 2 -6.82 -26.92 7.25
CA GLY A 2 -6.59 -26.30 8.58
C GLY A 2 -5.38 -26.84 9.33
N HIS A 3 -4.75 -27.93 8.86
CA HIS A 3 -3.51 -28.40 9.49
C HIS A 3 -2.34 -27.47 9.10
N PRO A 4 -1.65 -26.83 10.06
CA PRO A 4 -0.68 -25.78 9.79
C PRO A 4 0.52 -26.25 8.96
N VAL A 5 1.05 -27.44 9.24
CA VAL A 5 2.14 -28.04 8.44
C VAL A 5 1.72 -28.32 6.99
N ALA A 6 0.45 -28.67 6.75
CA ALA A 6 -0.04 -28.93 5.40
C ALA A 6 -0.20 -27.63 4.61
N GLN A 7 -0.65 -26.55 5.26
CA GLN A 7 -0.70 -25.20 4.68
C GLN A 7 0.71 -24.72 4.31
N PHE A 8 1.69 -24.87 5.22
CA PHE A 8 3.09 -24.53 4.93
C PHE A 8 3.62 -25.32 3.73
N LYS A 9 3.44 -26.65 3.71
CA LYS A 9 3.87 -27.50 2.58
C LYS A 9 3.23 -27.08 1.25
N ARG A 10 1.94 -26.71 1.27
CA ARG A 10 1.23 -26.20 0.08
C ARG A 10 1.83 -24.89 -0.40
N GLY A 11 1.99 -23.91 0.50
CA GLY A 11 2.57 -22.62 0.17
C GLY A 11 4.03 -22.71 -0.32
N ALA A 12 4.84 -23.55 0.31
CA ALA A 12 6.21 -23.81 -0.12
C ALA A 12 6.27 -24.49 -1.51
N ASN A 13 5.33 -25.40 -1.82
CA ASN A 13 5.24 -26.00 -3.15
C ASN A 13 4.89 -24.96 -4.22
N LEU A 14 3.88 -24.12 -3.94
CA LEU A 14 3.49 -23.00 -4.82
C LEU A 14 4.67 -22.04 -5.05
N TRP A 15 5.41 -21.68 -4.00
CA TRP A 15 6.58 -20.81 -4.14
C TRP A 15 7.68 -21.43 -5.02
N ARG A 16 7.97 -22.73 -4.86
CA ARG A 16 8.93 -23.43 -5.72
C ARG A 16 8.50 -23.48 -7.18
N LYS A 17 7.19 -23.62 -7.44
CA LYS A 17 6.61 -23.73 -8.79
C LYS A 17 6.06 -22.41 -9.33
N ARG A 18 6.33 -21.28 -8.69
CA ARG A 18 5.73 -19.96 -8.97
C ARG A 18 5.85 -19.47 -10.42
N GLU A 19 6.80 -19.98 -11.19
CA GLU A 19 6.94 -19.66 -12.62
C GLU A 19 5.91 -20.37 -13.49
N LYS A 20 5.35 -21.49 -13.03
CA LYS A 20 4.37 -22.31 -13.74
C LYS A 20 2.94 -22.12 -13.21
N VAL A 21 2.77 -21.30 -12.17
CA VAL A 21 1.46 -20.99 -11.60
C VAL A 21 0.92 -19.77 -12.32
N GLU A 22 -0.29 -19.90 -12.86
CA GLU A 22 -1.01 -18.76 -13.43
C GLU A 22 -1.63 -17.95 -12.29
N GLU A 23 -1.01 -16.82 -11.97
CA GLU A 23 -1.52 -15.84 -11.01
C GLU A 23 -1.13 -14.43 -11.45
N LYS A 24 -2.01 -13.44 -11.20
CA LYS A 24 -1.78 -12.04 -11.58
C LYS A 24 -0.47 -11.52 -11.00
N VAL A 25 -0.27 -11.73 -9.70
CA VAL A 25 0.94 -11.32 -8.98
C VAL A 25 1.63 -12.56 -8.43
N ARG A 26 2.85 -12.81 -8.91
CA ARG A 26 3.66 -13.98 -8.55
C ARG A 26 3.92 -13.99 -7.04
N GLY A 27 3.72 -15.15 -6.41
CA GLY A 27 3.92 -15.37 -4.99
C GLY A 27 2.72 -15.01 -4.12
N LEU A 28 1.63 -14.47 -4.67
CA LEU A 28 0.47 -14.07 -3.88
C LEU A 28 -0.23 -15.28 -3.26
N GLN A 29 -0.51 -16.32 -4.04
CA GLN A 29 -1.11 -17.54 -3.49
C GLN A 29 -0.16 -18.27 -2.53
N ALA A 30 1.13 -18.30 -2.84
CA ALA A 30 2.13 -18.93 -1.99
C ALA A 30 2.21 -18.24 -0.62
N SER A 31 2.33 -16.91 -0.61
CA SER A 31 2.41 -16.12 0.63
C SER A 31 1.16 -16.25 1.48
N TYR A 32 -0.03 -16.36 0.89
CA TYR A 32 -1.27 -16.59 1.64
C TYR A 32 -1.21 -17.89 2.48
N TRP A 33 -0.86 -19.02 1.87
CA TRP A 33 -0.79 -20.30 2.58
C TRP A 33 0.33 -20.34 3.63
N ILE A 34 1.45 -19.69 3.34
CA ILE A 34 2.58 -19.57 4.27
C ILE A 34 2.17 -18.70 5.47
N TRP A 35 1.51 -17.57 5.22
CA TRP A 35 0.98 -16.70 6.25
C TRP A 35 -0.03 -17.41 7.15
N GLN A 36 -0.97 -18.17 6.57
CA GLN A 36 -1.92 -18.99 7.36
C GLN A 36 -1.22 -19.98 8.30
N ALA A 37 -0.15 -20.62 7.83
CA ALA A 37 0.65 -21.52 8.65
C ALA A 37 1.44 -20.77 9.74
N HIS A 38 1.97 -19.59 9.41
CA HIS A 38 2.67 -18.73 10.36
C HIS A 38 1.75 -18.29 11.51
N GLN A 39 0.51 -17.90 11.21
CA GLN A 39 -0.50 -17.51 12.22
C GLN A 39 -0.85 -18.64 13.19
N GLN A 40 -0.55 -19.89 12.84
CA GLN A 40 -0.76 -21.08 13.68
C GLN A 40 0.54 -21.61 14.30
N GLY A 41 1.63 -20.83 14.27
CA GLY A 41 2.86 -21.12 14.99
C GLY A 41 3.90 -21.96 14.25
N VAL A 42 3.77 -22.17 12.93
CA VAL A 42 4.84 -22.82 12.15
C VAL A 42 6.03 -21.86 12.03
N THR A 43 7.16 -22.22 12.62
CA THR A 43 8.34 -21.36 12.71
C THR A 43 8.99 -21.13 11.35
N GLU A 44 9.11 -22.18 10.53
CA GLU A 44 9.70 -22.11 9.19
C GLU A 44 8.87 -21.24 8.22
N ALA A 45 7.59 -21.04 8.53
CA ALA A 45 6.72 -20.19 7.73
C ALA A 45 7.15 -18.72 7.79
N LYS A 46 7.63 -18.24 8.95
CA LYS A 46 8.10 -16.86 9.12
C LYS A 46 9.27 -16.55 8.18
N GLU A 47 10.26 -17.44 8.16
CA GLU A 47 11.46 -17.28 7.33
C GLU A 47 11.14 -17.29 5.85
N LEU A 48 10.24 -18.19 5.42
CA LEU A 48 9.84 -18.25 4.01
C LEU A 48 8.98 -17.05 3.63
N LEU A 49 8.11 -16.57 4.52
CA LEU A 49 7.29 -15.39 4.27
C LEU A 49 8.15 -14.14 4.04
N GLY A 50 9.21 -13.95 4.84
CA GLY A 50 10.16 -12.84 4.67
C GLY A 50 10.99 -12.90 3.39
N LYS A 51 11.01 -14.03 2.67
CA LYS A 51 11.63 -14.14 1.33
C LYS A 51 10.66 -13.78 0.20
N ILE A 52 9.36 -13.76 0.48
CA ILE A 52 8.30 -13.52 -0.51
C ILE A 52 7.72 -12.12 -0.36
N LEU A 53 7.49 -11.68 0.87
CA LEU A 53 6.93 -10.38 1.19
C LEU A 53 8.04 -9.44 1.66
N GLU A 54 8.05 -8.25 1.08
CA GLU A 54 8.77 -7.13 1.66
C GLU A 54 8.10 -6.70 2.97
N ASN A 55 8.88 -6.22 3.92
CA ASN A 55 8.37 -5.66 5.17
C ASN A 55 8.87 -4.21 5.32
N VAL A 56 7.96 -3.31 5.62
CA VAL A 56 8.23 -1.91 5.93
C VAL A 56 8.08 -1.72 7.43
N SER A 57 9.20 -1.82 8.14
CA SER A 57 9.23 -1.85 9.61
C SER A 57 9.18 -0.46 10.26
N SER A 58 9.53 0.61 9.54
CA SER A 58 9.50 1.97 10.07
C SER A 58 9.05 2.99 9.01
N PRO A 59 7.74 3.27 8.89
CA PRO A 59 7.22 4.31 8.01
C PRO A 59 7.76 5.71 8.27
N LYS A 60 8.42 5.95 9.42
CA LYS A 60 9.07 7.23 9.74
C LYS A 60 10.33 7.50 8.94
N ASN A 61 10.94 6.45 8.40
CA ASN A 61 12.20 6.54 7.65
C ASN A 61 11.96 6.62 6.14
N ASN A 62 10.71 6.56 5.69
CA ASN A 62 10.38 6.62 4.28
C ASN A 62 10.32 8.08 3.80
N ASP A 63 10.65 8.30 2.54
CA ASP A 63 10.70 9.64 1.92
C ASP A 63 9.36 10.40 2.00
N TRP A 64 8.26 9.66 2.16
CA TRP A 64 6.90 10.21 2.24
C TRP A 64 6.48 10.64 3.64
N PHE A 65 7.29 10.38 4.68
CA PHE A 65 6.85 10.50 6.07
C PHE A 65 6.30 11.89 6.40
N GLU A 66 7.01 12.94 6.00
CA GLU A 66 6.61 14.31 6.27
C GLU A 66 5.29 14.66 5.56
N LEU A 67 5.21 14.41 4.25
CA LEU A 67 4.00 14.65 3.46
C LEU A 67 2.80 13.81 3.92
N ALA A 68 3.02 12.57 4.36
CA ALA A 68 1.97 11.72 4.92
C ALA A 68 1.46 12.28 6.26
N THR A 69 2.35 12.83 7.09
CA THR A 69 1.96 13.50 8.34
C THR A 69 1.11 14.74 8.05
N TYR A 70 1.49 15.55 7.05
CA TYR A 70 0.69 16.69 6.62
C TYR A 70 -0.65 16.26 6.03
N ALA A 71 -0.67 15.20 5.21
CA ALA A 71 -1.89 14.64 4.66
C ALA A 71 -2.85 14.15 5.77
N GLU A 72 -2.35 13.50 6.82
CA GLU A 72 -3.16 13.10 7.98
C GLU A 72 -3.78 14.33 8.68
N LYS A 73 -3.00 15.38 8.92
CA LYS A 73 -3.52 16.65 9.48
C LYS A 73 -4.61 17.25 8.58
N ALA A 74 -4.33 17.34 7.28
CA ALA A 74 -5.26 17.90 6.31
C ALA A 74 -6.58 17.11 6.25
N LEU A 75 -6.53 15.77 6.30
CA LEU A 75 -7.71 14.92 6.31
C LEU A 75 -8.53 15.06 7.60
N ASN A 76 -7.88 15.22 8.75
CA ASN A 76 -8.59 15.43 10.03
C ASN A 76 -9.36 16.76 10.06
N HIS A 77 -8.91 17.76 9.29
CA HIS A 77 -9.50 19.10 9.20
C HIS A 77 -10.02 19.42 7.79
N HIS A 78 -10.40 18.40 7.00
CA HIS A 78 -10.70 18.55 5.57
C HIS A 78 -11.83 19.56 5.28
N ALA A 79 -12.83 19.66 6.16
CA ALA A 79 -13.93 20.61 6.04
C ALA A 79 -13.47 22.07 6.24
N GLU A 80 -12.55 22.31 7.18
CA GLU A 80 -11.98 23.63 7.46
C GLU A 80 -11.10 24.09 6.30
N HIS A 81 -10.30 23.18 5.74
CA HIS A 81 -9.45 23.44 4.59
C HIS A 81 -10.19 23.40 3.24
N LYS A 82 -11.47 23.02 3.22
CA LYS A 82 -12.31 22.89 2.02
C LYS A 82 -11.64 22.03 0.94
N LEU A 83 -11.08 20.89 1.35
CA LEU A 83 -10.45 19.96 0.41
C LEU A 83 -11.48 19.40 -0.56
N ASP A 84 -11.16 19.43 -1.85
CA ASP A 84 -11.93 18.72 -2.86
C ASP A 84 -11.65 17.21 -2.80
N GLU A 85 -12.50 16.43 -3.45
CA GLU A 85 -12.43 14.97 -3.42
C GLU A 85 -11.12 14.44 -4.02
N GLU A 86 -10.60 15.06 -5.08
CA GLU A 86 -9.36 14.62 -5.71
C GLU A 86 -8.13 14.83 -4.80
N TRP A 87 -8.13 15.91 -4.02
CA TRP A 87 -7.10 16.19 -3.01
C TRP A 87 -7.19 15.21 -1.84
N ILE A 88 -8.41 14.86 -1.41
CA ILE A 88 -8.64 13.83 -0.39
C ILE A 88 -8.08 12.47 -0.86
N LEU A 89 -8.38 12.06 -2.10
CA LEU A 89 -7.83 10.82 -2.68
C LEU A 89 -6.30 10.83 -2.71
N LEU A 90 -5.69 11.95 -3.09
CA LEU A 90 -4.24 12.07 -3.14
C LEU A 90 -3.61 12.06 -1.73
N CYS A 91 -4.25 12.67 -0.74
CA CYS A 91 -3.81 12.58 0.66
C CYS A 91 -3.80 11.12 1.14
N HIS A 92 -4.83 10.34 0.81
CA HIS A 92 -4.84 8.90 1.10
C HIS A 92 -3.73 8.15 0.36
N ARG A 93 -3.44 8.49 -0.90
CA ARG A 93 -2.29 7.90 -1.64
C ARG A 93 -0.96 8.18 -0.97
N LEU A 94 -0.72 9.41 -0.49
CA LEU A 94 0.51 9.78 0.24
C LEU A 94 0.66 8.95 1.53
N ILE A 95 -0.42 8.77 2.29
CA ILE A 95 -0.42 7.96 3.51
C ILE A 95 -0.11 6.50 3.17
N ILE A 96 -0.79 5.90 2.18
CA ILE A 96 -0.52 4.52 1.74
C ILE A 96 0.91 4.38 1.24
N ALA A 97 1.41 5.34 0.45
CA ALA A 97 2.76 5.34 -0.04
C ALA A 97 3.79 5.34 1.09
N ASN A 98 3.52 6.10 2.15
CA ASN A 98 4.37 6.09 3.33
C ASN A 98 4.28 4.77 4.11
N GLN A 99 3.08 4.20 4.29
CA GLN A 99 2.91 2.97 5.06
C GLN A 99 3.57 1.73 4.39
N PHE A 100 3.69 1.73 3.06
CA PHE A 100 4.22 0.60 2.29
C PHE A 100 5.49 0.95 1.47
N ASN A 101 6.11 2.09 1.72
CA ASN A 101 7.31 2.56 1.01
C ASN A 101 7.18 2.43 -0.52
N LEU A 102 6.10 3.00 -1.06
CA LEU A 102 5.86 3.02 -2.50
C LEU A 102 6.78 4.03 -3.17
N SER A 103 7.22 3.75 -4.40
CA SER A 103 7.82 4.77 -5.27
C SER A 103 6.79 5.82 -5.70
N LYS A 104 7.24 6.97 -6.21
CA LYS A 104 6.33 7.98 -6.78
C LYS A 104 5.47 7.41 -7.93
N ALA A 105 6.02 6.50 -8.73
CA ALA A 105 5.27 5.83 -9.80
C ALA A 105 4.16 4.95 -9.22
N GLU A 106 4.47 4.13 -8.22
CA GLU A 106 3.49 3.26 -7.56
C GLU A 106 2.40 4.07 -6.87
N LEU A 107 2.77 5.13 -6.13
CA LEU A 107 1.84 6.06 -5.50
C LEU A 107 0.81 6.58 -6.51
N LEU A 108 1.24 6.98 -7.70
CA LEU A 108 0.38 7.60 -8.72
C LEU A 108 -0.42 6.60 -9.55
N LEU A 109 0.10 5.39 -9.75
CA LEU A 109 -0.43 4.44 -10.74
C LEU A 109 -1.14 3.23 -10.13
N CYS A 110 -0.88 2.88 -8.88
CA CYS A 110 -1.54 1.72 -8.28
C CYS A 110 -3.05 1.94 -8.12
N GLU A 111 -3.82 0.86 -8.26
CA GLU A 111 -5.25 0.83 -8.01
C GLU A 111 -5.48 0.64 -6.51
N VAL A 112 -5.62 1.74 -5.76
CA VAL A 112 -5.66 1.73 -4.28
C VAL A 112 -6.78 0.82 -3.75
N GLY A 113 -7.96 0.84 -4.38
CA GLY A 113 -9.09 -0.01 -4.01
C GLY A 113 -8.86 -1.51 -4.18
N GLN A 114 -7.81 -1.92 -4.92
CA GLN A 114 -7.46 -3.33 -5.15
C GLN A 114 -6.11 -3.73 -4.52
N LEU A 115 -5.44 -2.82 -3.82
CA LEU A 115 -4.13 -3.10 -3.21
C LEU A 115 -4.20 -4.21 -2.15
N GLN A 116 -5.23 -4.16 -1.32
CA GLN A 116 -5.29 -4.97 -0.10
C GLN A 116 -5.71 -6.42 -0.38
N HIS A 117 -4.87 -7.35 0.08
CA HIS A 117 -5.24 -8.74 0.35
C HIS A 117 -5.25 -8.98 1.87
N GLU A 118 -5.61 -10.18 2.32
CA GLU A 118 -5.77 -10.46 3.76
C GLU A 118 -4.49 -10.15 4.57
N HIS A 119 -3.32 -10.51 4.03
CA HIS A 119 -2.03 -10.50 4.72
C HIS A 119 -0.98 -9.58 4.11
N CYS A 120 -1.21 -9.06 2.90
CA CYS A 120 -0.26 -8.21 2.20
C CYS A 120 -1.00 -7.20 1.29
N VAL A 121 -0.25 -6.24 0.77
CA VAL A 121 -0.66 -5.47 -0.40
C VAL A 121 0.06 -5.98 -1.64
N ALA A 122 -0.66 -6.00 -2.77
CA ALA A 122 -0.10 -6.32 -4.07
C ALA A 122 -0.02 -5.06 -4.94
N VAL A 123 1.19 -4.53 -5.08
CA VAL A 123 1.45 -3.32 -5.85
C VAL A 123 1.80 -3.74 -7.28
N ASP A 124 0.82 -3.68 -8.19
CA ASP A 124 0.99 -4.01 -9.60
C ASP A 124 0.63 -2.83 -10.48
N ILE A 125 1.65 -2.19 -11.06
CA ILE A 125 1.49 -1.05 -11.98
C ILE A 125 1.84 -1.41 -13.42
N ARG A 126 1.95 -2.70 -13.76
CA ARG A 126 2.36 -3.15 -15.10
C ARG A 126 1.41 -2.76 -16.21
N ARG A 127 0.14 -2.50 -15.89
CA ARG A 127 -0.82 -1.94 -16.85
C ARG A 127 -0.28 -0.67 -17.51
N GLU A 128 0.37 0.16 -16.72
CA GLU A 128 0.89 1.47 -17.13
C GLU A 128 2.40 1.43 -17.39
N LEU A 129 3.14 0.59 -16.64
CA LEU A 129 4.60 0.42 -16.75
C LEU A 129 4.97 -1.07 -16.86
N PRO A 130 4.84 -1.71 -18.05
CA PRO A 130 4.96 -3.16 -18.22
C PRO A 130 6.30 -3.79 -17.81
N LYS A 131 7.37 -2.99 -17.72
CA LYS A 131 8.72 -3.45 -17.36
C LYS A 131 8.95 -3.54 -15.85
N ILE A 132 8.09 -2.93 -15.03
CA ILE A 132 8.23 -2.95 -13.57
C ILE A 132 7.65 -4.26 -13.03
N LEU A 133 8.37 -4.91 -12.13
CA LEU A 133 7.87 -6.11 -11.46
C LEU A 133 6.93 -5.72 -10.31
N PRO A 134 5.80 -6.41 -10.13
CA PRO A 134 4.92 -6.18 -8.99
C PRO A 134 5.63 -6.50 -7.68
N ARG A 135 5.23 -5.81 -6.62
CA ARG A 135 5.74 -6.04 -5.27
C ARG A 135 4.62 -6.59 -4.38
N LEU A 136 5.01 -7.48 -3.48
CA LEU A 136 4.15 -7.96 -2.40
C LEU A 136 4.74 -7.46 -1.09
N ILE A 137 3.95 -6.71 -0.33
CA ILE A 137 4.42 -6.04 0.89
C ILE A 137 3.51 -6.46 2.04
N GLN A 138 4.08 -7.01 3.11
CA GLN A 138 3.33 -7.51 4.26
C GLN A 138 2.55 -6.38 4.95
N ILE A 139 1.32 -6.69 5.37
CA ILE A 139 0.58 -5.85 6.31
C ILE A 139 0.96 -6.33 7.72
N ASP A 140 1.84 -5.59 8.37
CA ASP A 140 2.45 -5.99 9.64
C ASP A 140 1.91 -5.19 10.83
N THR A 141 1.42 -3.97 10.59
CA THR A 141 0.94 -3.07 11.65
C THR A 141 -0.56 -2.79 11.57
N THR A 142 -1.16 -2.50 12.72
CA THR A 142 -2.54 -2.01 12.79
C THR A 142 -2.71 -0.69 12.03
N GLN A 143 -1.68 0.17 12.02
CA GLN A 143 -1.73 1.44 11.29
C GLN A 143 -1.81 1.21 9.78
N GLN A 144 -0.95 0.35 9.21
CA GLN A 144 -1.04 -0.07 7.80
C GLN A 144 -2.45 -0.54 7.44
N ARG A 145 -3.04 -1.41 8.28
CA ARG A 145 -4.41 -1.92 8.06
C ARG A 145 -5.47 -0.81 8.14
N ARG A 146 -5.37 0.10 9.11
CA ARG A 146 -6.30 1.24 9.24
C ARG A 146 -6.21 2.17 8.03
N SER A 147 -5.00 2.50 7.59
CA SER A 147 -4.78 3.36 6.42
C SER A 147 -5.38 2.73 5.15
N LEU A 148 -5.22 1.42 4.95
CA LEU A 148 -5.85 0.70 3.83
C LEU A 148 -7.38 0.72 3.89
N LEU A 149 -7.97 0.48 5.06
CA LEU A 149 -9.43 0.54 5.24
C LEU A 149 -9.98 1.95 4.98
N ALA A 150 -9.31 2.97 5.49
CA ALA A 150 -9.69 4.36 5.27
C ALA A 150 -9.62 4.73 3.77
N ALA A 151 -8.50 4.42 3.11
CA ALA A 151 -8.35 4.64 1.68
C ALA A 151 -9.39 3.84 0.89
N GLY A 152 -9.55 2.54 1.14
CA GLY A 152 -10.52 1.70 0.45
C GLY A 152 -11.95 2.23 0.53
N LYS A 153 -12.36 2.78 1.68
CA LYS A 153 -13.68 3.41 1.84
C LYS A 153 -13.86 4.63 0.92
N VAL A 154 -12.87 5.52 0.88
CA VAL A 154 -12.94 6.74 0.05
C VAL A 154 -12.92 6.38 -1.43
N PHE A 155 -12.00 5.50 -1.85
CA PHE A 155 -11.87 5.08 -3.25
C PHE A 155 -13.07 4.27 -3.77
N ALA A 156 -13.78 3.53 -2.91
CA ALA A 156 -15.00 2.83 -3.29
C ALA A 156 -16.19 3.79 -3.46
N GLY A 157 -16.18 4.95 -2.80
CA GLY A 157 -17.23 5.96 -2.91
C GLY A 157 -17.01 6.97 -4.05
N SER A 158 -15.78 7.07 -4.58
CA SER A 158 -15.43 8.02 -5.63
C SER A 158 -15.73 7.51 -7.03
N GLU A 159 -16.02 8.41 -7.96
CA GLU A 159 -16.14 8.08 -9.38
C GLU A 159 -14.82 7.56 -9.96
N SER A 160 -14.89 6.49 -10.76
CA SER A 160 -13.68 5.80 -11.27
C SER A 160 -12.76 6.68 -12.12
N ASP A 161 -13.28 7.73 -12.73
CA ASP A 161 -12.55 8.63 -13.62
C ASP A 161 -12.03 9.90 -12.91
N LEU A 162 -12.37 10.10 -11.63
CA LEU A 162 -12.05 11.32 -10.88
C LEU A 162 -10.54 11.58 -10.78
N GLU A 163 -9.73 10.52 -10.70
CA GLU A 163 -8.27 10.69 -10.62
C GLU A 163 -7.63 11.14 -11.93
N GLY A 164 -8.30 10.88 -13.06
CA GLY A 164 -7.80 11.17 -14.40
C GLY A 164 -6.56 10.36 -14.80
N ASN A 165 -5.94 10.78 -15.89
CA ASN A 165 -4.74 10.16 -16.45
C ASN A 165 -3.46 10.54 -15.68
N LEU A 166 -2.33 9.88 -16.00
CA LEU A 166 -1.05 10.10 -15.31
C LEU A 166 -0.59 11.57 -15.31
N ARG A 167 -0.85 12.33 -16.38
CA ARG A 167 -0.47 13.75 -16.44
C ARG A 167 -1.26 14.56 -15.40
N GLN A 168 -2.58 14.34 -15.32
CA GLN A 168 -3.45 14.99 -14.33
C GLN A 168 -3.03 14.61 -12.91
N ARG A 169 -2.77 13.31 -12.66
CA ARG A 169 -2.30 12.83 -11.36
C ARG A 169 -0.97 13.47 -10.93
N ARG A 170 -0.01 13.63 -11.86
CA ARG A 170 1.26 14.32 -11.59
C ARG A 170 1.07 15.79 -11.27
N TYR A 171 0.26 16.50 -12.05
CA TYR A 171 -0.05 17.91 -11.80
C TYR A 171 -0.69 18.10 -10.42
N ARG A 172 -1.66 17.25 -10.08
CA ARG A 172 -2.32 17.25 -8.78
C ARG A 172 -1.35 16.92 -7.65
N PHE A 173 -0.47 15.94 -7.86
CA PHE A 173 0.61 15.61 -6.92
C PHE A 173 1.44 16.84 -6.57
N ASP A 174 1.94 17.54 -7.59
CA ASP A 174 2.81 18.69 -7.36
C ASP A 174 2.04 19.80 -6.60
N ARG A 175 0.80 20.11 -7.00
CA ARG A 175 -0.05 21.13 -6.34
C ARG A 175 -0.38 20.81 -4.88
N VAL A 176 -0.79 19.58 -4.60
CA VAL A 176 -1.18 19.18 -3.23
C VAL A 176 0.03 19.11 -2.33
N THR A 177 1.14 18.55 -2.79
CA THR A 177 2.37 18.49 -1.96
C THR A 177 2.90 19.88 -1.64
N GLU A 178 2.88 20.81 -2.61
CA GLU A 178 3.25 22.20 -2.38
C GLU A 178 2.34 22.87 -1.35
N TRP A 179 1.02 22.69 -1.47
CA TRP A 179 0.06 23.24 -0.51
C TRP A 179 0.21 22.64 0.89
N LEU A 180 0.37 21.31 1.00
CA LEU A 180 0.59 20.62 2.28
C LEU A 180 1.84 21.17 2.98
N THR A 181 2.94 21.30 2.25
CA THR A 181 4.19 21.85 2.79
C THR A 181 4.00 23.31 3.20
N ALA A 182 3.40 24.15 2.36
CA ALA A 182 3.18 25.56 2.68
C ALA A 182 2.27 25.76 3.92
N THR A 183 1.29 24.87 4.11
CA THR A 183 0.30 24.97 5.19
C THR A 183 0.83 24.44 6.52
N PHE A 184 1.55 23.31 6.51
CA PHE A 184 1.85 22.56 7.74
C PHE A 184 3.34 22.48 8.11
N SER A 185 4.25 22.97 7.27
CA SER A 185 5.69 22.98 7.60
C SER A 185 6.04 23.89 8.77
N GLN A 186 5.34 25.01 8.94
CA GLN A 186 5.58 25.97 10.03
C GLN A 186 5.01 25.47 11.37
N ASP A 187 4.03 24.58 11.36
CA ASP A 187 3.50 23.98 12.59
C ASP A 187 4.50 23.03 13.27
N GLN A 188 5.57 22.61 12.58
CA GLN A 188 6.58 21.71 13.16
C GLN A 188 7.67 22.44 13.94
N THR A 189 7.83 23.77 13.81
CA THR A 189 8.89 24.52 14.51
C THR A 189 8.49 25.01 15.90
N VAL A 190 7.25 24.79 16.33
CA VAL A 190 6.69 25.26 17.61
C VAL A 190 6.35 24.10 18.57
N ALA A 191 6.83 22.88 18.30
CA ALA A 191 6.65 21.70 19.15
C ALA A 191 7.95 21.26 19.83
#